data_AF-A0A2W5TAD0-F1
#
_entry.id   AF-A0A2W5TAD0-F1
#
_cell.length_a   1.000
_cell.length_b   1.000
_cell.length_c   1.000
_cell.angle_alpha   90.00
_cell.angle_beta   90.00
_cell.angle_gamma   90.00
#
_symmetry.space_group_name_H-M   'P 1'
#
loop_
_entity.id
_entity.type
_entity.pdbx_description
1 polymer ?
#
loop_
_entity_poly.entity_id
_entity_poly.type
_entity_poly.pdbx_seq_one_letter_code
_entity_poly.pdbx_strand_id
1 'polypeptide(L)'
;MLSSALLSALHVFALAIGLPGVFLRGRALRAGDVPRVLAADSAWGVAALLWLVTGLARAFGGFEKGTQFYLANPMFHLKLTLFVAIFLLEMYPMATFIKWRIALAKKQPVDLSKTGLLARLNAVELALTIALPFVAALMARGIGMR
;
A
#
# COMPACT_ATOMS: atom_id res chain seq x y z
N MET A 1 -8.77 -1.72 -25.19
CA MET A 1 -7.52 -0.93 -25.32
C MET A 1 -7.52 0.27 -24.38
N LEU A 2 -8.52 1.17 -24.43
CA LEU A 2 -8.61 2.31 -23.51
C LEU A 2 -8.77 1.90 -22.02
N SER A 3 -9.63 0.92 -21.73
CA SER A 3 -9.86 0.40 -20.37
C SER A 3 -8.59 -0.15 -19.73
N SER A 4 -7.83 -0.98 -20.44
CA SER A 4 -6.55 -1.53 -19.97
C SER A 4 -5.49 -0.44 -19.72
N ALA A 5 -5.45 0.60 -20.56
CA ALA A 5 -4.56 1.74 -20.38
C ALA A 5 -4.93 2.57 -19.14
N LEU A 6 -6.23 2.84 -18.92
CA LEU A 6 -6.72 3.54 -17.74
C LEU A 6 -6.43 2.76 -16.45
N LEU A 7 -6.69 1.45 -16.42
CA LEU A 7 -6.37 0.60 -15.28
C LEU A 7 -4.87 0.62 -14.96
N SER A 8 -4.02 0.59 -15.98
CA SER A 8 -2.57 0.67 -15.80
C SER A 8 -2.14 2.03 -15.25
N ALA A 9 -2.68 3.13 -15.81
CA ALA A 9 -2.39 4.48 -15.34
C ALA A 9 -2.81 4.68 -13.88
N LEU A 10 -4.02 4.26 -13.50
CA LEU A 10 -4.51 4.33 -12.12
C LEU A 10 -3.67 3.49 -11.16
N HIS A 11 -3.22 2.30 -11.60
CA HIS A 11 -2.35 1.44 -10.79
C HIS A 11 -0.97 2.08 -10.54
N VAL A 12 -0.42 2.80 -11.54
CA VAL A 12 0.83 3.55 -11.38
C VAL A 12 0.60 4.81 -10.53
N PHE A 13 -0.54 5.48 -10.70
CA PHE A 13 -0.90 6.65 -9.92
C PHE A 13 -1.03 6.35 -8.42
N ALA A 14 -1.49 5.14 -8.07
CA ALA A 14 -1.47 4.65 -6.70
C ALA A 14 -0.06 4.69 -6.09
N LEU A 15 1.00 4.41 -6.84
CA LEU A 15 2.39 4.55 -6.36
C LEU A 15 2.77 6.02 -6.14
N ALA A 16 2.37 6.90 -7.05
CA ALA A 16 2.63 8.33 -6.96
C ALA A 16 1.96 8.99 -5.73
N ILE A 17 0.83 8.45 -5.28
CA ILE A 17 0.14 8.89 -4.05
C ILE A 17 0.70 8.16 -2.82
N GLY A 18 0.80 6.84 -2.90
CA GLY A 18 1.06 5.97 -1.76
C GLY A 18 2.46 6.14 -1.19
N LEU A 19 3.47 6.21 -2.05
CA LEU A 19 4.86 6.28 -1.60
C LEU A 19 5.16 7.59 -0.82
N PRO A 20 4.76 8.79 -1.29
CA PRO A 20 4.80 9.99 -0.48
C PRO A 20 3.92 9.90 0.78
N GLY A 21 2.72 9.33 0.67
CA GLY A 21 1.79 9.17 1.80
C GLY A 21 2.42 8.41 2.97
N VAL A 22 2.94 7.21 2.73
CA VAL A 22 3.58 6.39 3.78
C VAL A 22 4.88 7.01 4.29
N PHE A 23 5.65 7.69 3.43
CA PHE A 23 6.85 8.42 3.86
C PHE A 23 6.53 9.59 4.80
N LEU A 24 5.55 10.42 4.43
CA LEU A 24 5.10 11.57 5.22
C LEU A 24 4.44 11.12 6.53
N ARG A 25 3.66 10.03 6.50
CA ARG A 25 3.09 9.40 7.70
C ARG A 25 4.18 9.01 8.70
N GLY A 26 5.24 8.35 8.23
CA GLY A 26 6.40 7.99 9.05
C GLY A 26 7.13 9.21 9.65
N ARG A 27 7.26 10.30 8.89
CA ARG A 27 7.84 11.56 9.41
C ARG A 27 6.97 12.20 10.48
N ALA A 28 5.66 12.27 10.26
CA ALA A 28 4.72 12.84 11.20
C ALA A 28 4.62 12.02 12.50
N LEU A 29 4.69 10.68 12.41
CA LEU A 29 4.75 9.79 13.58
C LEU A 29 5.96 10.09 14.46
N ARG A 30 7.15 10.28 13.87
CA ARG A 30 8.37 10.64 14.61
C ARG A 30 8.31 12.04 15.22
N ALA A 31 7.55 12.95 14.61
CA ALA A 31 7.35 14.31 15.11
C ALA A 31 6.23 14.41 16.17
N GLY A 32 5.45 13.35 16.40
CA GLY A 32 4.27 13.38 17.26
C GLY A 32 3.12 14.23 16.70
N ASP A 33 3.13 14.53 15.40
CA ASP A 33 2.15 15.41 14.74
C ASP A 33 0.94 14.61 14.25
N VAL A 34 -0.02 14.38 15.16
CA VAL A 34 -1.20 13.54 14.90
C VAL A 34 -2.01 14.02 13.69
N PRO A 35 -2.36 15.32 13.54
CA PRO A 35 -3.09 15.78 12.36
C PRO A 35 -2.38 15.44 11.04
N ARG A 36 -1.05 15.62 10.96
CA ARG A 36 -0.28 15.26 9.77
C ARG A 36 -0.20 13.75 9.55
N VAL A 37 -0.12 12.95 10.62
CA VAL A 37 -0.20 11.48 10.51
C VAL A 37 -1.50 11.08 9.83
N LEU A 38 -2.63 11.60 10.29
CA LEU A 38 -3.95 11.23 9.78
C LEU A 38 -4.19 11.71 8.35
N ALA A 39 -3.67 12.89 7.97
CA ALA A 39 -3.75 13.39 6.60
C ALA A 39 -2.94 12.52 5.63
N ALA A 40 -1.69 12.17 6.01
CA ALA A 40 -0.84 11.30 5.22
C ALA A 40 -1.38 9.86 5.13
N ASP A 41 -1.98 9.37 6.23
CA ASP A 41 -2.66 8.08 6.30
C ASP A 41 -3.86 8.00 5.36
N SER A 42 -4.64 9.08 5.22
CA SER A 42 -5.74 9.13 4.26
C SER A 42 -5.24 9.01 2.81
N ALA A 43 -4.13 9.67 2.47
CA ALA A 43 -3.51 9.53 1.14
C ALA A 43 -3.00 8.11 0.90
N TRP A 44 -2.37 7.50 1.91
CA TRP A 44 -1.95 6.10 1.88
C TRP A 44 -3.13 5.15 1.67
N GLY A 45 -4.25 5.34 2.39
CA GLY A 45 -5.46 4.54 2.23
C GLY A 45 -6.08 4.64 0.83
N VAL A 46 -6.09 5.84 0.22
CA VAL A 46 -6.54 6.03 -1.16
C VAL A 46 -5.65 5.26 -2.14
N ALA A 47 -4.32 5.30 -1.97
CA ALA A 47 -3.39 4.54 -2.78
C ALA A 47 -3.60 3.02 -2.63
N ALA A 48 -3.78 2.53 -1.40
CA ALA A 48 -4.05 1.13 -1.12
C ALA A 48 -5.33 0.65 -1.82
N LEU A 49 -6.41 1.44 -1.76
CA LEU A 49 -7.66 1.13 -2.45
C LEU A 49 -7.47 1.10 -3.98
N LEU A 50 -6.76 2.08 -4.55
CA LEU A 50 -6.46 2.11 -5.97
C LEU A 50 -5.66 0.87 -6.41
N TRP A 51 -4.61 0.48 -5.67
CA TRP A 51 -3.85 -0.73 -5.98
C TRP A 51 -4.67 -2.00 -5.89
N LEU A 52 -5.52 -2.12 -4.87
CA LEU A 52 -6.38 -3.29 -4.70
C LEU A 52 -7.37 -3.42 -5.86
N VAL A 53 -8.13 -2.36 -6.14
CA VAL A 53 -9.15 -2.37 -7.20
C VAL A 53 -8.54 -2.61 -8.57
N THR A 54 -7.51 -1.83 -8.92
CA THR A 54 -6.87 -1.96 -10.24
C THR A 54 -6.06 -3.25 -10.37
N GLY A 55 -5.42 -3.72 -9.30
CA GLY A 55 -4.67 -4.98 -9.29
C GLY A 55 -5.56 -6.20 -9.49
N LEU A 56 -6.68 -6.26 -8.76
CA LEU A 56 -7.68 -7.33 -8.92
C LEU A 56 -8.31 -7.30 -10.32
N ALA A 57 -8.70 -6.11 -10.81
CA ALA A 57 -9.24 -5.97 -12.16
C ALA A 57 -8.25 -6.47 -13.22
N ARG A 58 -6.95 -6.20 -13.07
CA ARG A 58 -5.91 -6.65 -13.99
C ARG A 58 -5.65 -8.17 -13.92
N ALA A 59 -5.65 -8.75 -12.72
CA ALA A 59 -5.41 -10.19 -12.53
C ALA A 59 -6.59 -11.08 -12.94
N PHE A 60 -7.83 -10.62 -12.72
CA PHE A 60 -9.05 -11.44 -12.86
C PHE A 60 -10.06 -10.91 -13.88
N GLY A 61 -9.98 -9.65 -14.30
CA GLY A 61 -10.96 -9.04 -15.21
C GLY A 61 -10.75 -9.30 -16.70
N GLY A 62 -9.82 -10.19 -17.07
CA GLY A 62 -9.55 -10.52 -18.48
C GLY A 62 -8.92 -9.39 -19.30
N PHE A 63 -8.43 -8.32 -18.67
CA PHE A 63 -7.84 -7.15 -19.35
C PHE A 63 -6.37 -7.34 -19.77
N GLU A 64 -5.71 -8.43 -19.35
CA GLU A 64 -4.28 -8.72 -19.56
C GLU A 64 -4.04 -10.18 -19.99
N LYS A 65 -2.83 -10.74 -19.74
CA LYS A 65 -2.32 -12.04 -20.25
C LYS A 65 -3.09 -13.32 -19.82
N GLY A 66 -4.33 -13.19 -19.36
CA GLY A 66 -5.15 -14.30 -18.85
C GLY A 66 -4.71 -14.72 -17.45
N THR A 67 -5.68 -15.08 -16.59
CA THR A 67 -5.43 -15.44 -15.19
C THR A 67 -4.46 -16.61 -15.02
N GLN A 68 -4.40 -17.54 -15.98
CA GLN A 68 -3.46 -18.66 -15.94
C GLN A 68 -1.98 -18.24 -16.04
N PHE A 69 -1.65 -17.18 -16.80
CA PHE A 69 -0.28 -16.65 -16.86
C PHE A 69 0.17 -16.13 -15.50
N TYR A 70 -0.72 -15.46 -14.77
CA TYR A 70 -0.43 -14.96 -13.43
C TYR A 70 -0.26 -16.07 -12.40
N LEU A 71 -1.16 -17.05 -12.39
CA LEU A 71 -1.10 -18.17 -11.44
C LEU A 71 0.11 -19.08 -11.65
N ALA A 72 0.64 -19.19 -12.87
CA ALA A 72 1.82 -19.99 -13.16
C ALA A 72 3.15 -19.30 -12.84
N ASN A 73 3.16 -17.97 -12.59
CA ASN A 73 4.39 -17.20 -12.46
C ASN A 73 4.82 -17.05 -10.98
N PRO A 74 5.98 -17.59 -10.54
CA PRO A 74 6.46 -17.45 -9.17
C PRO A 74 6.63 -16.00 -8.70
N MET A 75 6.99 -15.08 -9.60
CA MET A 75 7.12 -13.65 -9.26
C MET A 75 5.76 -12.98 -9.03
N PHE A 76 4.68 -13.48 -9.65
CA PHE A 76 3.34 -13.02 -9.33
C PHE A 76 2.97 -13.42 -7.89
N HIS A 77 3.26 -14.65 -7.48
CA HIS A 77 3.06 -15.10 -6.10
C HIS A 77 3.89 -14.32 -5.10
N LEU A 78 5.15 -14.00 -5.43
CA LEU A 78 5.98 -13.13 -4.58
C LEU A 78 5.37 -11.73 -4.46
N LYS A 79 4.96 -11.12 -5.57
CA LYS A 79 4.29 -9.81 -5.57
C LYS A 79 3.02 -9.83 -4.72
N LEU A 80 2.19 -10.87 -4.88
CA LEU A 80 0.96 -11.06 -4.12
C LEU A 80 1.26 -11.24 -2.62
N THR A 81 2.28 -12.03 -2.28
CA THR A 81 2.73 -12.25 -0.90
C THR A 81 3.20 -10.94 -0.26
N LEU A 82 4.00 -10.14 -0.97
CA LEU A 82 4.43 -8.82 -0.49
C LEU A 82 3.23 -7.89 -0.27
N PHE A 83 2.28 -7.87 -1.20
CA PHE A 83 1.08 -7.05 -1.08
C PHE A 83 0.21 -7.47 0.12
N VAL A 84 0.02 -8.78 0.33
CA VAL A 84 -0.70 -9.32 1.49
C VAL A 84 0.06 -9.01 2.79
N ALA A 85 1.39 -9.12 2.81
CA ALA A 85 2.19 -8.78 3.97
C ALA A 85 2.05 -7.30 4.35
N ILE A 86 2.07 -6.39 3.37
CA ILE A 86 1.80 -4.96 3.60
C ILE A 86 0.40 -4.77 4.17
N PHE A 87 -0.61 -5.42 3.59
CA PHE A 87 -2.00 -5.30 4.05
C PHE A 87 -2.18 -5.78 5.49
N LEU A 88 -1.60 -6.93 5.85
CA LEU A 88 -1.64 -7.47 7.22
C LEU A 88 -0.92 -6.57 8.22
N LEU A 89 0.23 -6.01 7.82
CA LEU A 89 0.98 -5.06 8.63
C LEU A 89 0.16 -3.78 8.89
N GLU A 90 -0.53 -3.29 7.87
CA GLU A 90 -1.34 -2.08 7.88
C GLU A 90 -2.59 -2.19 8.78
N MET A 91 -3.09 -3.39 9.05
CA MET A 91 -4.26 -3.58 9.91
C MET A 91 -4.09 -2.94 11.29
N TYR A 92 -2.89 -3.03 11.87
CA TYR A 92 -2.61 -2.48 13.20
C TYR A 92 -2.54 -0.94 13.23
N PRO A 93 -1.74 -0.28 12.35
CA PRO A 93 -1.79 1.18 12.18
C PRO A 93 -3.19 1.68 11.86
N MET A 94 -3.90 1.06 10.91
CA MET A 94 -5.24 1.47 10.50
C MET A 94 -6.22 1.48 11.68
N ALA A 95 -6.27 0.39 12.47
CA ALA A 95 -7.12 0.33 13.66
C ALA A 95 -6.76 1.40 14.71
N THR A 96 -5.47 1.72 14.84
CA THR A 96 -4.98 2.74 15.77
C THR A 96 -5.35 4.15 15.30
N PHE A 97 -5.16 4.45 14.02
CA PHE A 97 -5.47 5.77 13.45
C PHE A 97 -6.98 6.03 13.37
N ILE A 98 -7.81 4.99 13.18
CA ILE A 98 -9.26 5.12 13.34
C ILE A 98 -9.62 5.57 14.77
N LYS A 99 -9.01 4.97 15.79
CA LYS A 99 -9.22 5.39 17.19
C LYS A 99 -8.76 6.82 17.43
N TRP A 100 -7.62 7.22 16.83
CA TRP A 100 -7.12 8.60 16.92
C TRP A 100 -8.08 9.61 16.26
N ARG A 101 -8.62 9.28 15.06
CA ARG A 101 -9.64 10.09 14.39
C ARG A 101 -10.88 10.29 15.28
N ILE A 102 -11.37 9.21 15.90
CA ILE A 102 -12.51 9.25 16.81
C ILE A 102 -12.21 10.11 18.06
N ALA A 103 -11.03 9.94 18.66
CA ALA A 103 -10.62 10.72 19.84
C ALA A 103 -10.55 12.23 19.53
N LEU A 104 -9.92 12.60 18.40
CA LEU A 104 -9.86 14.01 17.96
C LEU A 104 -11.25 14.59 17.69
N ALA A 105 -12.14 13.83 17.04
CA ALA A 105 -13.53 14.26 16.81
C ALA A 105 -14.28 14.52 18.14
N LYS A 106 -13.95 13.76 19.18
CA LYS A 106 -14.50 13.91 20.54
C LYS A 106 -13.72 14.90 21.42
N LYS A 107 -12.70 15.59 20.88
CA LYS A 107 -11.78 16.47 21.63
C LYS A 107 -11.11 15.77 22.82
N GLN A 108 -10.88 14.46 22.70
CA GLN A 108 -10.19 13.65 23.70
C GLN A 108 -8.69 13.59 23.40
N PRO A 109 -7.84 13.46 24.42
CA PRO A 109 -6.40 13.30 24.23
C PRO A 109 -6.10 12.00 23.47
N VAL A 110 -5.13 12.08 22.56
CA VAL A 110 -4.64 10.93 21.79
C VAL A 110 -3.47 10.30 22.54
N ASP A 111 -3.53 9.00 22.77
CA ASP A 111 -2.42 8.25 23.35
C ASP A 111 -1.27 8.09 22.33
N LEU A 112 -0.15 8.75 22.63
CA LEU A 112 1.07 8.75 21.80
C LEU A 112 2.09 7.69 22.22
N SER A 113 1.82 6.87 23.24
CA SER A 113 2.74 5.83 23.72
C SER A 113 3.17 4.84 22.62
N LYS A 114 2.29 4.63 21.63
CA LYS A 114 2.49 3.69 20.51
C LYS A 114 3.18 4.29 19.30
N THR A 115 3.47 5.61 19.28
CA THR A 115 4.08 6.30 18.14
C THR A 115 5.39 5.65 17.67
N GLY A 116 6.24 5.22 18.60
CA GLY A 116 7.50 4.54 18.29
C GLY A 116 7.31 3.20 17.57
N LEU A 117 6.35 2.38 18.01
CA LEU A 117 5.99 1.13 17.34
C LEU A 117 5.41 1.41 15.94
N LEU A 118 4.45 2.33 15.85
CA LEU A 118 3.82 2.72 14.58
C LEU A 118 4.85 3.24 13.58
N ALA A 119 5.85 4.02 14.02
CA ALA A 119 6.92 4.50 13.16
C ALA A 119 7.81 3.37 12.61
N ARG A 120 8.04 2.30 13.40
CA ARG A 120 8.78 1.11 12.97
C ARG A 120 7.98 0.29 11.97
N LEU A 121 6.70 0.05 12.24
CA LEU A 121 5.79 -0.64 11.30
C LEU A 121 5.73 0.13 9.97
N ASN A 122 5.56 1.46 10.03
CA ASN A 122 5.58 2.33 8.85
C ASN A 122 6.89 2.26 8.06
N ALA A 123 8.03 2.08 8.72
CA ALA A 123 9.31 1.93 8.02
C ALA A 123 9.37 0.60 7.24
N VAL A 124 8.83 -0.47 7.82
CA VAL A 124 8.71 -1.77 7.14
C VAL A 124 7.72 -1.69 5.98
N GLU A 125 6.56 -1.05 6.15
CA GLU A 125 5.59 -0.83 5.06
C GLU A 125 6.20 -0.04 3.90
N LEU A 126 6.94 1.04 4.19
CA LEU A 126 7.64 1.82 3.20
C LEU A 126 8.66 0.96 2.43
N ALA A 127 9.46 0.14 3.14
CA ALA A 127 10.45 -0.73 2.51
C ALA A 127 9.80 -1.79 1.60
N LEU A 128 8.72 -2.44 2.06
CA LEU A 128 7.96 -3.42 1.28
C LEU A 128 7.31 -2.76 0.05
N THR A 129 6.78 -1.55 0.21
CA THR A 129 6.18 -0.78 -0.90
C THR A 129 7.22 -0.42 -1.96
N ILE A 130 8.44 -0.05 -1.54
CA ILE A 130 9.56 0.19 -2.46
C ILE A 130 9.98 -1.11 -3.17
N ALA A 131 9.94 -2.25 -2.50
CA ALA A 131 10.30 -3.54 -3.10
C ALA A 131 9.32 -4.01 -4.19
N LEU A 132 8.03 -3.68 -4.08
CA LEU A 132 6.98 -4.11 -5.01
C LEU A 132 7.27 -3.79 -6.50
N PRO A 133 7.63 -2.55 -6.87
CA PRO A 133 8.03 -2.22 -8.25
C PRO A 133 9.19 -3.06 -8.79
N PHE A 134 10.18 -3.40 -7.95
CA PHE A 134 11.30 -4.25 -8.38
C PHE A 134 10.82 -5.66 -8.72
N VAL A 135 9.99 -6.27 -7.87
CA VAL A 135 9.41 -7.58 -8.14
C VAL A 135 8.56 -7.55 -9.42
N ALA A 136 7.78 -6.49 -9.62
CA ALA A 136 7.00 -6.31 -10.85
C ALA A 136 7.90 -6.18 -12.10
N ALA A 137 9.04 -5.49 -12.00
CA ALA A 137 10.00 -5.35 -13.10
C ALA A 137 10.71 -6.68 -13.41
N LEU A 138 11.07 -7.48 -12.39
CA LEU A 138 11.64 -8.81 -12.57
C LEU A 138 10.64 -9.76 -13.26
N MET A 139 9.38 -9.74 -12.83
CA MET A 139 8.28 -10.49 -13.45
C MET A 139 8.11 -10.12 -14.94
N ALA A 140 8.14 -8.82 -15.26
CA ALA A 140 8.02 -8.34 -16.64
C ALA A 140 9.15 -8.81 -17.57
N ARG A 141 10.33 -9.11 -17.00
CA ARG A 141 11.50 -9.65 -17.72
C ARG A 141 11.52 -11.18 -17.76
N GLY A 142 10.50 -11.85 -17.22
CA GLY A 142 10.36 -13.31 -17.24
C GLY A 142 11.29 -14.05 -16.27
N ILE A 143 11.89 -13.35 -15.32
CA ILE A 143 12.71 -13.97 -14.28
C ILE A 143 11.79 -14.84 -13.41
N GLY A 144 12.16 -16.10 -13.18
CA GLY A 144 11.35 -17.08 -12.43
C GLY A 144 10.45 -18.00 -13.27
N MET A 145 10.45 -17.87 -14.61
CA MET A 145 9.72 -18.76 -15.53
C MET A 145 10.64 -19.74 -16.28
N ARG A 146 11.71 -20.23 -15.63
CA ARG A 146 12.58 -21.28 -16.19
C ARG A 146 12.04 -22.66 -15.85
#